data_AF-A0A8T4G5D4-F1
#
_entry.id   AF-A0A8T4G5D4-F1
#
_cell.length_a   1.000
_cell.length_b   1.000
_cell.length_c   1.000
_cell.angle_alpha   90.00
_cell.angle_beta   90.00
_cell.angle_gamma   90.00
#
_symmetry.space_group_name_H-M   'P 1'
#
loop_
_entity.id
_entity.type
_entity.pdbx_description
1 polymer ?
#
loop_
_entity_poly.entity_id
_entity_poly.type
_entity_poly.pdbx_seq_one_letter_code
_entity_poly.pdbx_strand_id
1 'polypeptide(L)'
;MAKIAVVSLGGAGTSIMREMLKIDSDYDAYNVNERKTLKNANYFGYEEIEVLAQELSNYECVVLTAGLGSSGGEALADLYGMLEDVKKLCFLVTPFYFEIERLMRSRAQLGKIISDGFEGAVLSLNTLLREMDESEPDKGKLEKLIREFDREMAGLIVEMMKEVG
;
A
#
# COMPACT_ATOMS: atom_id res chain seq x y z
N MET A 1 14.26 -2.27 17.11
CA MET A 1 14.00 -2.39 15.67
C MET A 1 13.24 -3.68 15.51
N ALA A 2 12.03 -3.59 14.96
CA ALA A 2 11.21 -4.75 14.69
C ALA A 2 11.85 -5.58 13.56
N LYS A 3 11.46 -6.86 13.46
CA LYS A 3 11.87 -7.71 12.33
C LYS A 3 11.20 -7.31 11.02
N ILE A 4 10.06 -6.63 11.12
CA ILE A 4 9.20 -6.27 10.00
C ILE A 4 9.10 -4.75 9.89
N ALA A 5 9.31 -4.25 8.67
CA ALA A 5 8.98 -2.88 8.30
C ALA A 5 7.70 -2.87 7.46
N VAL A 6 6.81 -1.89 7.70
CA VAL A 6 5.65 -1.64 6.85
C VAL A 6 5.82 -0.29 6.18
N VAL A 7 5.76 -0.27 4.85
CA VAL A 7 5.95 0.91 4.01
C VAL A 7 4.68 1.22 3.27
N SER A 8 4.17 2.42 3.49
CA SER A 8 3.01 2.96 2.80
C SER A 8 3.42 4.04 1.81
N LEU A 9 2.93 3.97 0.57
CA LEU A 9 3.27 4.92 -0.48
C LEU A 9 2.02 5.61 -1.06
N GLY A 10 2.11 6.94 -1.17
CA GLY A 10 1.04 7.78 -1.70
C GLY A 10 -0.24 7.79 -0.86
N GLY A 11 -1.32 8.35 -1.42
CA GLY A 11 -2.56 8.63 -0.68
C GLY A 11 -3.25 7.39 -0.12
N ALA A 12 -3.52 6.38 -0.95
CA ALA A 12 -4.22 5.16 -0.50
C ALA A 12 -3.38 4.35 0.49
N GLY A 13 -2.08 4.16 0.23
CA GLY A 13 -1.18 3.49 1.17
C GLY A 13 -1.14 4.22 2.52
N THR A 14 -1.06 5.55 2.51
CA THR A 14 -1.13 6.38 3.73
C THR A 14 -2.44 6.18 4.49
N SER A 15 -3.56 6.01 3.79
CA SER A 15 -4.87 5.76 4.40
C SER A 15 -4.92 4.39 5.09
N ILE A 16 -4.44 3.34 4.43
CA ILE A 16 -4.32 1.99 5.00
C ILE A 16 -3.40 2.00 6.22
N MET A 17 -2.22 2.61 6.12
CA MET A 17 -1.28 2.74 7.25
C MET A 17 -1.92 3.46 8.44
N ARG A 18 -2.77 4.47 8.21
CA ARG A 18 -3.48 5.15 9.29
C ARG A 18 -4.40 4.21 10.06
N GLU A 19 -5.03 3.25 9.39
CA GLU A 19 -5.84 2.22 10.06
C GLU A 19 -4.93 1.18 10.74
N MET A 20 -3.83 0.77 10.12
CA MET A 20 -2.85 -0.15 10.73
C MET A 20 -2.26 0.38 12.04
N LEU A 21 -1.94 1.68 12.12
CA LEU A 21 -1.38 2.31 13.31
C LEU A 21 -2.33 2.33 14.52
N LYS A 22 -3.60 1.94 14.33
CA LYS A 22 -4.58 1.77 15.42
C LYS A 22 -4.61 0.33 15.96
N ILE A 23 -3.95 -0.59 15.29
CA ILE A 23 -3.88 -2.01 15.64
C ILE A 23 -2.56 -2.24 16.38
N ASP A 24 -2.64 -2.83 17.57
CA ASP A 24 -1.44 -3.16 18.36
C ASP A 24 -0.67 -4.30 17.68
N SER A 25 0.52 -4.00 17.16
CA SER A 25 1.39 -4.93 16.43
C SER A 25 2.83 -4.41 16.39
N ASP A 26 3.79 -5.33 16.37
CA ASP A 26 5.23 -5.00 16.42
C ASP A 26 5.81 -4.85 15.01
N TYR A 27 5.86 -3.61 14.51
CA TYR A 27 6.48 -3.26 13.24
C TYR A 27 6.99 -1.82 13.24
N ASP A 28 8.03 -1.57 12.44
CA ASP A 28 8.51 -0.22 12.18
C ASP A 28 7.74 0.36 10.97
N ALA A 29 7.10 1.52 11.15
CA ALA A 29 6.20 2.13 10.17
C ALA A 29 6.89 3.21 9.35
N TYR A 30 6.76 3.13 8.03
CA TYR A 30 7.33 4.06 7.06
C TYR A 30 6.24 4.61 6.12
N ASN A 31 6.30 5.90 5.82
CA ASN A 31 5.37 6.58 4.93
C ASN A 31 6.13 7.42 3.90
N VAL A 32 5.96 7.05 2.63
CA VAL A 32 6.50 7.78 1.47
C VAL A 32 5.38 8.60 0.85
N ASN A 33 5.49 9.92 0.90
CA ASN A 33 4.47 10.81 0.38
C ASN A 33 5.06 12.19 0.06
N GLU A 34 4.30 13.04 -0.65
CA GLU A 34 4.72 14.42 -0.93
C GLU A 34 4.85 15.28 0.33
N ARG A 35 4.11 14.91 1.39
CA ARG A 35 4.02 15.66 2.63
C ARG A 35 3.87 14.73 3.82
N LYS A 36 4.47 15.10 4.94
CA LYS A 36 4.31 14.38 6.21
C LYS A 36 2.89 14.53 6.75
N THR A 37 2.10 13.45 6.65
CA THR A 37 0.70 13.41 7.08
C THR A 37 0.42 12.44 8.22
N LEU A 38 1.33 11.50 8.50
CA LEU A 38 1.26 10.57 9.63
C LEU A 38 2.25 10.98 10.72
N LYS A 39 1.79 10.95 11.98
CA LYS A 39 2.62 11.33 13.15
C LYS A 39 3.47 10.18 13.69
N ASN A 40 2.97 8.95 13.59
CA ASN A 40 3.58 7.75 14.18
C ASN A 40 4.20 6.84 13.11
N ALA A 41 4.75 7.44 12.05
CA ALA A 41 5.49 6.74 11.00
C ALA A 41 6.71 7.58 10.60
N ASN A 42 7.81 6.92 10.27
CA ASN A 42 8.98 7.54 9.67
C ASN A 42 8.61 8.07 8.28
N TYR A 43 8.96 9.31 8.00
CA TYR A 43 8.54 10.00 6.79
C TYR A 43 9.68 10.12 5.80
N PHE A 44 9.38 9.88 4.53
CA PHE A 44 10.27 10.05 3.40
C PHE A 44 9.53 10.75 2.24
N GLY A 45 10.21 11.66 1.56
CA GLY A 45 9.81 12.16 0.25
C GLY A 45 10.01 11.11 -0.84
N TYR A 46 9.40 11.31 -2.01
CA TYR A 46 9.61 10.40 -3.16
C TYR A 46 11.06 10.43 -3.65
N GLU A 47 11.73 11.57 -3.51
CA GLU A 47 13.14 11.79 -3.83
C GLU A 47 14.11 11.03 -2.90
N GLU A 48 13.63 10.54 -1.76
CA GLU A 48 14.44 9.85 -0.75
C GLU A 48 14.27 8.32 -0.84
N ILE A 49 13.68 7.80 -1.93
CA ILE A 49 13.34 6.37 -2.06
C ILE A 49 14.57 5.45 -1.97
N GLU A 50 15.72 5.89 -2.50
CA GLU A 50 16.98 5.13 -2.43
C GLU A 50 17.52 5.07 -1.00
N VAL A 51 17.40 6.17 -0.24
CA VAL A 51 17.80 6.21 1.17
C VAL A 51 16.91 5.26 1.99
N LEU A 52 15.61 5.29 1.74
CA LEU A 52 14.68 4.36 2.37
C LEU A 52 15.01 2.90 2.02
N ALA A 53 15.34 2.58 0.76
CA ALA A 53 15.70 1.23 0.37
C ALA A 53 16.90 0.68 1.16
N GLN A 54 17.92 1.51 1.40
CA GLN A 54 19.09 1.15 2.23
C GLN A 54 18.74 0.92 3.70
N GLU A 55 17.76 1.65 4.23
CA GLU A 55 17.28 1.42 5.58
C GLU A 55 16.50 0.10 5.67
N LEU A 56 15.62 -0.13 4.70
CA LEU A 56 14.76 -1.30 4.63
C LEU A 56 15.52 -2.61 4.38
N SER A 57 16.72 -2.57 3.81
CA SER A 57 17.56 -3.76 3.61
C SER A 57 18.03 -4.43 4.91
N ASN A 58 17.85 -3.76 6.05
CA ASN A 58 18.21 -4.31 7.36
C ASN A 58 17.07 -5.11 8.03
N TYR A 59 15.88 -5.15 7.42
CA TYR A 59 14.73 -5.89 7.94
C TYR A 59 14.67 -7.31 7.38
N GLU A 60 14.08 -8.25 8.14
CA GLU A 60 13.84 -9.62 7.66
C GLU A 60 12.70 -9.67 6.63
N CYS A 61 11.69 -8.82 6.83
CA CYS A 61 10.56 -8.68 5.93
C CYS A 61 10.11 -7.22 5.78
N VAL A 62 9.79 -6.84 4.55
CA VAL A 62 9.22 -5.54 4.21
C VAL A 62 7.83 -5.74 3.61
N VAL A 63 6.84 -5.12 4.24
CA VAL A 63 5.47 -5.05 3.73
C VAL A 63 5.30 -3.74 2.97
N LEU A 64 4.84 -3.81 1.72
CA LEU A 64 4.62 -2.65 0.86
C LEU A 64 3.13 -2.48 0.58
N THR A 65 2.60 -1.27 0.75
CA THR A 65 1.21 -0.95 0.38
C THR A 65 1.09 0.38 -0.35
N ALA A 66 0.35 0.37 -1.46
CA ALA A 66 0.05 1.59 -2.23
C ALA A 66 -1.22 1.45 -3.07
N GLY A 67 -1.78 2.61 -3.42
CA GLY A 67 -2.74 2.74 -4.51
C GLY A 67 -2.01 2.95 -5.83
N LEU A 68 -2.29 2.09 -6.80
CA LEU A 68 -1.70 2.14 -8.12
C LEU A 68 -2.37 3.21 -9.01
N GLY A 69 -1.71 3.50 -10.13
CA GLY A 69 -2.16 4.47 -11.11
C GLY A 69 -1.78 5.92 -10.79
N SER A 70 -0.87 6.14 -9.84
CA SER A 70 -0.36 7.46 -9.43
C SER A 70 1.12 7.39 -9.02
N SER A 71 1.69 8.51 -8.55
CA SER A 71 3.09 8.61 -8.11
C SER A 71 3.44 7.61 -7.00
N GLY A 72 2.52 7.34 -6.07
CA GLY A 72 2.76 6.33 -5.02
C GLY A 72 2.94 4.92 -5.57
N GLY A 73 2.27 4.60 -6.68
CA GLY A 73 2.44 3.32 -7.37
C GLY A 73 3.73 3.22 -8.17
N GLU A 74 4.23 4.32 -8.74
CA GLU A 74 5.57 4.34 -9.37
C GLU A 74 6.65 4.18 -8.30
N ALA A 75 6.60 4.96 -7.23
CA ALA A 75 7.56 4.86 -6.13
C ALA A 75 7.58 3.46 -5.50
N LEU A 76 6.42 2.78 -5.41
CA LEU A 76 6.37 1.41 -4.92
C LEU A 76 7.07 0.46 -5.88
N ALA A 77 6.84 0.60 -7.19
CA ALA A 77 7.48 -0.25 -8.18
C ALA A 77 9.01 -0.06 -8.19
N ASP A 78 9.48 1.18 -8.06
CA ASP A 78 10.91 1.50 -7.97
C ASP A 78 11.52 0.90 -6.69
N LEU A 79 10.87 1.11 -5.53
CA LEU A 79 11.32 0.54 -4.26
C LEU A 79 11.33 -0.98 -4.26
N TYR A 80 10.31 -1.62 -4.86
CA TYR A 80 10.21 -3.07 -4.94
C TYR A 80 11.42 -3.69 -5.68
N GLY A 81 11.87 -3.02 -6.75
CA GLY A 81 13.06 -3.40 -7.52
C GLY A 81 14.37 -3.20 -6.77
N MET A 82 14.45 -2.22 -5.86
CA MET A 82 15.66 -1.96 -5.06
C MET A 82 15.86 -2.96 -3.91
N LEU A 83 14.83 -3.71 -3.53
CA LEU A 83 14.82 -4.63 -2.38
C LEU A 83 15.03 -6.09 -2.79
N GLU A 84 16.08 -6.41 -3.56
CA GLU A 84 16.27 -7.75 -4.14
C GLU A 84 16.42 -8.88 -3.09
N ASP A 85 17.17 -8.63 -2.01
CA ASP A 85 17.53 -9.66 -1.00
C ASP A 85 16.62 -9.68 0.23
N VAL A 86 15.51 -8.95 0.21
CA VAL A 86 14.58 -8.83 1.34
C VAL A 86 13.28 -9.54 1.02
N LYS A 87 12.71 -10.29 1.98
CA LYS A 87 11.38 -10.87 1.82
C LYS A 87 10.34 -9.74 1.72
N LYS A 88 9.55 -9.74 0.65
CA LYS A 88 8.57 -8.69 0.36
C LYS A 88 7.15 -9.23 0.37
N LEU A 89 6.25 -8.58 1.09
CA LEU A 89 4.80 -8.78 0.98
C LEU A 89 4.15 -7.53 0.40
N CYS A 90 3.42 -7.65 -0.70
CA CYS A 90 2.85 -6.51 -1.42
C CYS A 90 1.32 -6.48 -1.36
N PHE A 91 0.74 -5.40 -0.87
CA PHE A 91 -0.69 -5.18 -0.75
C PHE A 91 -1.11 -3.96 -1.57
N LEU A 92 -1.54 -4.22 -2.80
CA LEU A 92 -1.72 -3.21 -3.84
C LEU A 92 -3.19 -2.96 -4.12
N VAL A 93 -3.55 -1.70 -4.31
CA VAL A 93 -4.93 -1.29 -4.63
C VAL A 93 -5.00 -0.76 -6.05
N THR A 94 -5.81 -1.41 -6.90
CA THR A 94 -6.08 -0.96 -8.27
C THR A 94 -7.27 0.00 -8.31
N PRO A 95 -7.22 1.05 -9.15
CA PRO A 95 -8.26 2.08 -9.24
C PRO A 95 -9.57 1.54 -9.82
N PHE A 96 -10.62 2.37 -9.81
CA PHE A 96 -11.89 2.02 -10.45
C PHE A 96 -11.74 1.90 -11.97
N TYR A 97 -12.58 1.07 -12.60
CA TYR A 97 -12.51 0.82 -14.04
C TYR A 97 -12.78 2.09 -14.88
N PHE A 98 -13.55 3.03 -14.34
CA PHE A 98 -13.87 4.30 -15.01
C PHE A 98 -12.73 5.33 -14.94
N GLU A 99 -11.70 5.09 -14.13
CA GLU A 99 -10.49 5.93 -14.06
C GLU A 99 -9.45 5.47 -15.11
N ILE A 100 -9.80 5.58 -16.39
CA ILE A 100 -9.08 4.92 -17.51
C ILE A 100 -7.57 5.17 -17.49
N GLU A 101 -7.12 6.42 -17.34
CA GLU A 101 -5.68 6.74 -17.31
C GLU A 101 -4.96 6.10 -16.12
N ARG A 102 -5.58 6.17 -14.92
CA ARG A 102 -5.02 5.56 -13.72
C ARG A 102 -4.98 4.05 -13.85
N LEU A 103 -5.99 3.45 -14.45
CA LEU A 103 -6.05 2.01 -14.70
C LEU A 103 -4.93 1.56 -15.64
N MET A 104 -4.69 2.28 -16.74
CA MET A 104 -3.58 1.99 -17.66
C MET A 104 -2.23 2.09 -16.95
N ARG A 105 -2.00 3.15 -16.17
CA ARG A 105 -0.78 3.31 -15.36
C ARG A 105 -0.63 2.19 -14.34
N SER A 106 -1.71 1.80 -13.65
CA SER A 106 -1.65 0.70 -12.68
C SER A 106 -1.24 -0.63 -13.30
N ARG A 107 -1.63 -0.90 -14.56
CA ARG A 107 -1.21 -2.12 -15.26
C ARG A 107 0.28 -2.11 -15.57
N ALA A 108 0.82 -0.97 -16.00
CA ALA A 108 2.25 -0.83 -16.24
C ALA A 108 3.06 -0.99 -14.93
N GLN A 109 2.57 -0.43 -13.83
CA GLN A 109 3.17 -0.58 -12.50
C GLN A 109 3.13 -2.04 -12.02
N LEU A 110 1.98 -2.72 -12.16
CA LEU A 110 1.87 -4.14 -11.84
C LEU A 110 2.85 -5.00 -12.65
N GLY A 111 3.05 -4.68 -13.93
CA GLY A 111 4.02 -5.38 -14.78
C GLY A 111 5.48 -5.27 -14.29
N LYS A 112 5.81 -4.27 -13.47
CA LYS A 112 7.12 -4.14 -12.82
C LYS A 112 7.23 -4.92 -11.50
N ILE A 113 6.09 -5.26 -10.87
CA ILE A 113 6.04 -5.83 -9.51
C ILE A 113 5.71 -7.33 -9.54
N ILE A 114 4.71 -7.73 -10.33
CA ILE A 114 4.24 -9.12 -10.38
C ILE A 114 5.27 -9.95 -11.14
N SER A 115 5.93 -10.85 -10.41
CA SER A 115 6.84 -11.88 -10.90
C SER A 115 6.48 -13.23 -10.28
N ASP A 116 7.16 -14.31 -10.68
CA ASP A 116 6.91 -15.66 -10.17
C ASP A 116 7.11 -15.78 -8.63
N GLY A 117 7.82 -14.84 -8.01
CA GLY A 117 8.02 -14.76 -6.56
C GLY A 117 7.15 -13.72 -5.85
N PHE A 118 6.09 -13.23 -6.48
CA PHE A 118 5.19 -12.26 -5.86
C PHE A 118 4.43 -12.88 -4.68
N GLU A 119 4.62 -12.30 -3.49
CA GLU A 119 3.83 -12.61 -2.29
C GLU A 119 2.97 -11.40 -1.90
N GLY A 120 1.69 -11.62 -1.62
CA GLY A 120 0.74 -10.59 -1.19
C GLY A 120 -0.58 -10.61 -1.96
N ALA A 121 -1.24 -9.46 -2.04
CA ALA A 121 -2.56 -9.33 -2.63
C ALA A 121 -2.68 -8.08 -3.51
N VAL A 122 -3.45 -8.21 -4.60
CA VAL A 122 -3.87 -7.08 -5.44
C VAL A 122 -5.39 -6.99 -5.36
N LEU A 123 -5.90 -5.94 -4.74
CA LEU A 123 -7.33 -5.71 -4.58
C LEU A 123 -7.79 -4.58 -5.49
N SER A 124 -9.03 -4.65 -5.93
CA SER A 124 -9.61 -3.65 -6.83
C SER A 124 -10.70 -2.86 -6.14
N LEU A 125 -10.64 -1.53 -6.23
CA LEU A 125 -11.73 -0.68 -5.73
C LEU A 125 -13.07 -1.00 -6.42
N ASN A 126 -13.04 -1.65 -7.58
CA ASN A 126 -14.25 -2.13 -8.25
C ASN A 126 -15.07 -3.12 -7.41
N THR A 127 -14.48 -3.77 -6.39
CA THR A 127 -15.26 -4.62 -5.47
C THR A 127 -16.30 -3.81 -4.70
N LEU A 128 -16.00 -2.56 -4.37
CA LEU A 128 -16.90 -1.65 -3.65
C LEU A 128 -18.13 -1.25 -4.48
N LEU A 129 -18.04 -1.34 -5.82
CA LEU A 129 -19.17 -1.02 -6.69
C LEU A 129 -20.32 -2.02 -6.56
N ARG A 130 -20.04 -3.25 -6.13
CA ARG A 130 -21.08 -4.26 -5.88
C ARG A 130 -21.93 -3.93 -4.65
N GLU A 131 -21.39 -3.11 -3.75
CA GLU A 131 -22.04 -2.70 -2.51
C GLU A 131 -22.79 -1.37 -2.66
N MET A 132 -22.60 -0.69 -3.79
CA MET A 132 -23.33 0.51 -4.15
C MET A 132 -24.59 0.12 -4.91
N ASP A 133 -25.75 0.25 -4.26
CA ASP A 133 -27.05 0.11 -4.91
C ASP A 133 -27.13 1.10 -6.10
N GLU A 134 -27.54 0.63 -7.28
CA GLU A 134 -27.34 1.27 -8.59
C GLU A 134 -27.93 2.69 -8.74
N SER A 135 -28.70 3.16 -7.75
CA SER A 135 -29.58 4.32 -7.90
C SER A 135 -29.00 5.67 -7.52
N GLU A 136 -27.85 5.79 -6.82
CA GLU A 136 -27.13 7.07 -6.70
C GLU A 136 -25.77 6.91 -5.96
N PRO A 137 -24.63 7.21 -6.61
CA PRO A 137 -23.35 7.28 -5.94
C PRO A 137 -23.25 8.57 -5.12
N ASP A 138 -23.74 8.53 -3.88
CA ASP A 138 -23.44 9.57 -2.90
C ASP A 138 -21.94 9.52 -2.56
N LYS A 139 -21.25 10.64 -2.75
CA LYS A 139 -19.84 10.82 -2.40
C LYS A 139 -19.57 10.39 -0.95
N GLY A 140 -20.49 10.69 -0.03
CA GLY A 140 -20.35 10.29 1.38
C GLY A 140 -20.39 8.77 1.58
N LYS A 141 -21.22 8.05 0.81
CA LYS A 141 -21.26 6.58 0.83
C LYS A 141 -19.96 5.99 0.29
N LEU A 142 -19.47 6.49 -0.84
CA LEU A 142 -18.21 6.02 -1.43
C LEU A 142 -17.02 6.26 -0.48
N GLU A 143 -16.94 7.42 0.16
CA GLU A 143 -15.92 7.70 1.17
C GLU A 143 -15.99 6.75 2.37
N LYS A 144 -17.21 6.38 2.79
CA LYS A 144 -17.40 5.40 3.87
C LYS A 144 -16.92 4.01 3.45
N LEU A 145 -17.30 3.54 2.26
CA LEU A 145 -16.87 2.25 1.72
C LEU A 145 -15.35 2.18 1.56
N ILE A 146 -14.71 3.24 1.08
CA ILE A 146 -13.24 3.31 0.98
C ILE A 146 -12.60 3.20 2.36
N ARG A 147 -13.16 3.84 3.40
CA ARG A 147 -12.62 3.71 4.77
C ARG A 147 -12.81 2.30 5.35
N GLU A 148 -13.91 1.64 5.04
CA GLU A 148 -14.15 0.25 5.44
C GLU A 148 -13.15 -0.68 4.74
N PHE A 149 -12.97 -0.50 3.43
CA PHE A 149 -11.93 -1.18 2.65
C PHE A 149 -10.52 -0.98 3.23
N ASP A 150 -10.13 0.27 3.57
CA ASP A 150 -8.83 0.57 4.15
C ASP A 150 -8.62 -0.15 5.50
N ARG A 151 -9.68 -0.28 6.30
CA ARG A 151 -9.66 -1.00 7.57
C ARG A 151 -9.51 -2.50 7.37
N GLU A 152 -10.23 -3.08 6.42
CA GLU A 152 -10.11 -4.50 6.08
C GLU A 152 -8.71 -4.83 5.56
N MET A 153 -8.18 -3.97 4.68
CA MET A 153 -6.80 -4.06 4.19
C MET A 153 -5.78 -4.01 5.33
N ALA A 154 -5.93 -3.07 6.26
CA ALA A 154 -5.06 -2.98 7.43
C ALA A 154 -5.12 -4.26 8.29
N GLY A 155 -6.31 -4.82 8.49
CA GLY A 155 -6.51 -6.08 9.20
C GLY A 155 -5.82 -7.26 8.52
N LEU A 156 -6.01 -7.41 7.20
CA LEU A 156 -5.39 -8.45 6.39
C LEU A 156 -3.85 -8.37 6.46
N ILE A 157 -3.29 -7.16 6.34
CA ILE A 157 -1.83 -6.97 6.42
C ILE A 157 -1.31 -7.44 7.77
N VAL A 158 -1.93 -7.00 8.87
CA VAL A 158 -1.52 -7.38 10.22
C VAL A 158 -1.65 -8.89 10.46
N GLU A 159 -2.70 -9.52 9.94
CA GLU A 159 -2.89 -10.97 10.01
C GLU A 159 -1.75 -11.71 9.28
N MET A 160 -1.46 -11.31 8.04
CA MET A 160 -0.38 -11.90 7.24
C MET A 160 1.00 -11.71 7.87
N MET A 161 1.25 -10.58 8.56
CA MET A 161 2.51 -10.36 9.27
C MET A 161 2.74 -11.36 10.41
N LYS A 162 1.68 -11.83 11.06
CA LYS A 162 1.77 -12.84 12.14
C LYS A 162 2.15 -14.23 11.64
N GLU A 163 1.95 -14.51 10.35
CA GLU A 163 2.37 -15.78 9.75
C GLU A 163 3.84 -15.77 9.32
N VAL A 164 4.45 -14.58 9.23
CA VAL A 164 5.84 -14.39 8.80
C VAL A 164 6.80 -14.17 9.98
N GLY A 165 6.32 -13.65 11.11
CA GLY A 165 7.09 -13.46 12.37
C GLY A 165 7.03 -14.65 13.30
#